data_AF-A0A1A0JRN5-F1
#
_entry.id   AF-A0A1A0JRN5-F1
#
_cell.length_a   1.000
_cell.length_b   1.000
_cell.length_c   1.000
_cell.angle_alpha   90.00
_cell.angle_beta   90.00
_cell.angle_gamma   90.00
#
_symmetry.space_group_name_H-M   'P 1'
#
loop_
_entity.id
_entity.type
_entity.pdbx_description
1 polymer ?
#
loop_
_entity_poly.entity_id
_entity_poly.type
_entity_poly.pdbx_seq_one_letter_code
_entity_poly.pdbx_strand_id
1 'polypeptide(L)'
;MLAAYRNAELILRQSEPACGVTWNLLAGIGRIESGHARSGDVDAEGRTRSPILGPALDGTLAGNEIIRAANGYVRAVGPMQFLPSTWQRWASDGNGDGIADPDNIYDATLAAGRYLCAGGADLRDPHQRLHAVLRYNHSMAYASSVLNWSSIYAGEVTGPADITPVESTAPTTVPADDDPTPAPPPADPSPPDAMWGPGTSPMPLPEPAPPSPAPMIQIPGLPPIPCGIFCPPPAH
;
A
#
# COMPACT_ATOMS: atom_id res chain seq x y z
N MET A 1 -8.01 -10.91 2.47
CA MET A 1 -8.74 -9.63 2.41
C MET A 1 -8.72 -8.86 3.73
N LEU A 2 -9.47 -9.24 4.77
CA LEU A 2 -9.54 -8.47 6.03
C LEU A 2 -8.17 -8.19 6.67
N ALA A 3 -7.27 -9.18 6.61
CA ALA A 3 -5.89 -9.04 7.11
C ALA A 3 -5.15 -7.87 6.44
N ALA A 4 -5.28 -7.71 5.12
CA ALA A 4 -4.64 -6.62 4.38
C ALA A 4 -5.20 -5.25 4.75
N TYR A 5 -6.52 -5.12 4.89
CA TYR A 5 -7.15 -3.86 5.32
C TYR A 5 -6.72 -3.45 6.73
N ARG A 6 -6.66 -4.40 7.66
CA ARG A 6 -6.18 -4.13 9.03
C ARG A 6 -4.68 -3.85 9.06
N ASN A 7 -3.88 -4.54 8.24
CA ASN A 7 -2.45 -4.31 8.14
C ASN A 7 -2.15 -2.86 7.68
N ALA A 8 -2.79 -2.41 6.61
CA ALA A 8 -2.65 -1.04 6.13
C ALA A 8 -3.07 0.00 7.18
N GLU A 9 -4.20 -0.22 7.86
CA GLU A 9 -4.64 0.64 8.97
C GLU A 9 -3.57 0.70 10.09
N LEU A 10 -2.97 -0.44 10.45
CA LEU A 10 -1.94 -0.50 11.49
C LEU A 10 -0.66 0.23 11.09
N ILE A 11 -0.22 0.07 9.84
CA ILE A 11 0.96 0.77 9.30
C ILE A 11 0.68 2.28 9.31
N LEU A 12 -0.46 2.72 8.78
CA LEU A 12 -0.79 4.14 8.64
C LEU A 12 -1.07 4.82 9.98
N ARG A 13 -1.54 4.08 10.98
CA ARG A 13 -1.65 4.59 12.35
C ARG A 13 -0.28 4.94 12.94
N GLN A 14 0.78 4.28 12.51
CA GLN A 14 2.14 4.54 12.98
C GLN A 14 2.83 5.61 12.13
N SER A 15 2.73 5.53 10.80
CA SER A 15 3.41 6.46 9.89
C SER A 15 2.68 7.78 9.68
N GLU A 16 1.35 7.78 9.74
CA GLU A 16 0.48 8.94 9.47
C GLU A 16 -0.64 9.05 10.52
N PRO A 17 -0.32 9.18 11.82
CA PRO A 17 -1.30 9.09 12.91
C PRO A 17 -2.42 10.14 12.83
N ALA A 18 -2.15 11.30 12.24
CA ALA A 18 -3.16 12.35 12.07
C ALA A 18 -4.25 11.96 11.07
N CYS A 19 -3.95 11.07 10.11
CA CYS A 19 -4.86 10.71 9.04
C CYS A 19 -6.11 9.98 9.55
N GLY A 20 -5.96 9.08 10.52
CA GLY A 20 -7.11 8.35 11.07
C GLY A 20 -7.87 7.49 10.05
N VAL A 21 -7.20 7.02 8.99
CA VAL A 21 -7.77 6.03 8.06
C VAL A 21 -8.14 4.75 8.80
N THR A 22 -9.26 4.14 8.40
CA THR A 22 -9.80 2.95 9.05
C THR A 22 -9.90 1.78 8.09
N TRP A 23 -9.77 0.55 8.60
CA TRP A 23 -9.78 -0.67 7.78
C TRP A 23 -11.11 -0.84 7.01
N ASN A 24 -12.23 -0.39 7.59
CA ASN A 24 -13.56 -0.47 6.98
C ASN A 24 -13.73 0.50 5.81
N LEU A 25 -13.08 1.67 5.82
CA LEU A 25 -13.06 2.59 4.70
C LEU A 25 -12.29 1.97 3.51
N LEU A 26 -11.12 1.39 3.80
CA LEU A 26 -10.33 0.67 2.79
C LEU A 26 -11.09 -0.54 2.23
N ALA A 27 -11.81 -1.27 3.08
CA ALA A 27 -12.69 -2.35 2.66
C ALA A 27 -13.86 -1.85 1.79
N GLY A 28 -14.44 -0.69 2.11
CA GLY A 28 -15.47 -0.04 1.30
C GLY A 28 -15.00 0.25 -0.12
N ILE A 29 -13.79 0.80 -0.27
CA ILE A 29 -13.16 1.00 -1.59
C ILE A 29 -12.93 -0.34 -2.27
N GLY A 30 -12.25 -1.30 -1.63
CA GLY A 30 -11.96 -2.59 -2.25
C GLY A 30 -13.22 -3.39 -2.64
N ARG A 31 -14.35 -3.17 -1.97
CA ARG A 31 -15.65 -3.73 -2.34
C ARG A 31 -16.14 -3.17 -3.69
N ILE A 32 -16.07 -1.86 -3.86
CA ILE A 32 -16.52 -1.18 -5.08
C ILE A 32 -15.55 -1.42 -6.25
N GLU A 33 -14.25 -1.39 -6.00
CA GLU A 33 -13.23 -1.51 -7.04
C GLU A 33 -13.17 -2.90 -7.68
N SER A 34 -13.20 -3.95 -6.86
CA SER A 34 -12.95 -5.31 -7.37
C SER A 34 -13.81 -6.39 -6.71
N GLY A 35 -14.77 -6.02 -5.86
CA GLY A 35 -15.51 -6.98 -5.05
C GLY A 35 -14.58 -7.73 -4.10
N HIS A 36 -13.64 -7.03 -3.46
CA HIS A 36 -12.61 -7.60 -2.60
C HIS A 36 -11.69 -8.60 -3.34
N ALA A 37 -11.11 -8.20 -4.47
CA ALA A 37 -10.31 -9.08 -5.30
C ALA A 37 -11.09 -10.33 -5.76
N ARG A 38 -12.28 -10.14 -6.34
CA ARG A 38 -13.20 -11.22 -6.77
C ARG A 38 -13.53 -12.19 -5.62
N SER A 39 -13.97 -11.66 -4.48
CA SER A 39 -14.27 -12.41 -3.26
C SER A 39 -13.05 -13.08 -2.60
N GLY A 40 -11.89 -12.45 -2.70
CA GLY A 40 -10.65 -12.89 -2.08
C GLY A 40 -9.91 -13.96 -2.88
N ASP A 41 -9.96 -13.89 -4.21
CA ASP A 41 -9.24 -14.78 -5.12
C ASP A 41 -7.74 -14.43 -5.19
N VAL A 42 -7.07 -14.65 -4.06
CA VAL A 42 -5.64 -14.41 -3.84
C VAL A 42 -4.94 -15.70 -3.38
N ASP A 43 -3.63 -15.76 -3.59
CA ASP A 43 -2.77 -16.80 -3.01
C ASP A 43 -2.47 -16.54 -1.52
N ALA A 44 -1.55 -17.33 -0.95
CA ALA A 44 -1.23 -17.26 0.48
C ALA A 44 -0.48 -15.97 0.84
N GLU A 45 0.29 -15.44 -0.11
CA GLU A 45 1.09 -14.22 -0.01
C GLU A 45 0.26 -12.95 -0.27
N GLY A 46 -0.96 -13.11 -0.78
CA GLY A 46 -1.92 -12.03 -1.02
C GLY A 46 -1.94 -11.51 -2.45
N ARG A 47 -1.20 -12.13 -3.37
CA ARG A 47 -1.24 -11.79 -4.79
C ARG A 47 -2.51 -12.37 -5.44
N THR A 48 -3.16 -11.57 -6.28
CA THR A 48 -4.32 -12.03 -7.05
C THR A 48 -3.92 -13.17 -7.99
N ARG A 49 -4.77 -14.22 -8.06
CA ARG A 49 -4.47 -15.40 -8.91
C ARG A 49 -4.45 -15.10 -10.40
N SER A 50 -5.06 -13.99 -10.80
CA SER A 50 -5.00 -13.47 -12.16
C SER A 50 -5.11 -11.95 -12.07
N PRO A 51 -4.40 -11.20 -12.94
CA PRO A 51 -4.47 -9.75 -12.93
C PRO A 51 -5.91 -9.24 -12.96
N ILE A 52 -6.18 -8.26 -12.12
CA ILE A 52 -7.45 -7.55 -12.11
C ILE A 52 -7.23 -6.26 -12.90
N LEU A 53 -7.90 -6.16 -14.03
CA LEU A 53 -7.79 -5.01 -14.91
C LEU A 53 -9.17 -4.37 -15.08
N GLY A 54 -9.27 -3.09 -14.71
CA GLY A 54 -10.47 -2.28 -14.89
C GLY A 54 -10.85 -2.04 -16.36
N PRO A 55 -12.00 -1.41 -16.62
CA PRO A 55 -12.41 -1.06 -17.98
C PRO A 55 -11.34 -0.25 -18.72
N ALA A 56 -11.36 -0.34 -20.06
CA ALA A 56 -10.51 0.50 -20.89
C ALA A 56 -10.94 1.96 -20.76
N LEU A 57 -9.97 2.86 -20.60
CA LEU A 57 -10.19 4.30 -20.63
C LEU A 57 -10.26 4.79 -22.09
N ASP A 58 -11.30 4.35 -22.79
CA ASP A 58 -11.54 4.58 -24.23
C ASP A 58 -12.69 5.57 -24.52
N GLY A 59 -13.33 6.10 -23.48
CA GLY A 59 -14.43 7.05 -23.56
C GLY A 59 -15.82 6.42 -23.69
N THR A 60 -15.93 5.09 -23.60
CA THR A 60 -17.21 4.38 -23.70
C THR A 60 -18.05 4.41 -22.42
N LEU A 61 -17.43 4.60 -21.25
CA LEU A 61 -18.13 4.79 -19.98
C LEU A 61 -18.22 6.27 -19.62
N ALA A 62 -19.38 6.70 -19.14
CA ALA A 62 -19.61 8.08 -18.74
C ALA A 62 -18.68 8.48 -17.58
N GLY A 63 -17.97 9.59 -17.72
CA GLY A 63 -17.02 10.10 -16.72
C GLY A 63 -15.60 9.56 -16.84
N ASN A 64 -15.31 8.71 -17.82
CA ASN A 64 -13.95 8.26 -18.10
C ASN A 64 -13.18 9.26 -18.96
N GLU A 65 -11.90 9.46 -18.62
CA GLU A 65 -10.95 10.07 -19.56
C GLU A 65 -10.59 9.08 -20.67
N ILE A 66 -10.20 9.60 -21.84
CA ILE A 66 -9.66 8.79 -22.94
C ILE A 66 -8.14 8.82 -22.84
N ILE A 67 -7.53 7.74 -22.36
CA ILE A 67 -6.07 7.68 -22.17
C ILE A 67 -5.48 6.57 -23.02
N ARG A 68 -4.71 6.93 -24.04
CA ARG A 68 -4.05 5.98 -24.93
C ARG A 68 -2.85 5.32 -24.27
N ALA A 69 -2.68 4.03 -24.53
CA ALA A 69 -1.50 3.24 -24.19
C ALA A 69 -0.86 2.66 -25.46
N ALA A 70 0.36 2.12 -25.35
CA ALA A 70 1.10 1.58 -26.49
C ALA A 70 0.29 0.53 -27.30
N ASN A 71 -0.52 -0.28 -26.61
CA ASN A 71 -1.35 -1.32 -27.21
C ASN A 71 -2.84 -1.17 -26.82
N GLY A 72 -3.40 0.04 -26.97
CA GLY A 72 -4.83 0.30 -26.74
C GLY A 72 -5.06 1.49 -25.83
N TYR A 73 -5.76 1.26 -24.72
CA TYR A 73 -6.10 2.28 -23.73
C TYR A 73 -5.63 1.86 -22.35
N VAL A 74 -5.33 2.84 -21.51
CA VAL A 74 -4.97 2.62 -20.10
C VAL A 74 -6.13 1.91 -19.40
N ARG A 75 -5.76 1.03 -18.47
CA ARG A 75 -6.68 0.33 -17.58
C ARG A 75 -6.19 0.50 -16.16
N ALA A 76 -7.13 0.59 -15.23
CA ALA A 76 -6.84 0.43 -13.82
C ALA A 76 -6.30 -0.98 -13.54
N VAL A 77 -5.40 -1.10 -12.56
CA VAL A 77 -4.71 -2.35 -12.22
C VAL A 77 -4.93 -2.72 -10.75
N GLY A 78 -4.98 -4.03 -10.50
CA GLY A 78 -4.99 -4.59 -9.15
C GLY A 78 -6.35 -4.51 -8.44
N PRO A 79 -6.44 -5.06 -7.23
CA PRO A 79 -7.69 -5.14 -6.48
C PRO A 79 -8.19 -3.79 -5.94
N MET A 80 -7.32 -2.77 -5.93
CA MET A 80 -7.67 -1.38 -5.60
C MET A 80 -7.71 -0.47 -6.84
N GLN A 81 -7.61 -1.05 -8.05
CA GLN A 81 -7.90 -0.37 -9.32
C GLN A 81 -7.14 0.95 -9.53
N PHE A 82 -5.83 0.95 -9.23
CA PHE A 82 -5.01 2.12 -9.49
C PHE A 82 -4.80 2.35 -10.98
N LEU A 83 -4.79 3.62 -11.41
CA LEU A 83 -4.21 3.94 -12.71
C LEU A 83 -2.68 3.73 -12.67
N PRO A 84 -2.04 3.28 -13.76
CA PRO A 84 -0.60 3.05 -13.78
C PRO A 84 0.24 4.26 -13.35
N SER A 85 -0.18 5.48 -13.71
CA SER A 85 0.49 6.72 -13.29
C SER A 85 0.34 7.01 -11.80
N THR A 86 -0.84 6.77 -11.23
CA THR A 86 -1.08 6.88 -9.78
C THR A 86 -0.29 5.80 -9.04
N TRP A 87 -0.28 4.57 -9.53
CA TRP A 87 0.53 3.49 -8.96
C TRP A 87 2.01 3.85 -8.90
N GLN A 88 2.58 4.43 -9.96
CA GLN A 88 3.99 4.86 -9.95
C GLN A 88 4.32 5.85 -8.82
N ARG A 89 3.35 6.68 -8.38
CA ARG A 89 3.53 7.62 -7.27
C ARG A 89 3.26 6.99 -5.91
N TRP A 90 2.28 6.11 -5.83
CA TRP A 90 1.70 5.63 -4.57
C TRP A 90 2.03 4.17 -4.23
N ALA A 91 2.75 3.48 -5.09
CA ALA A 91 3.24 2.12 -4.90
C ALA A 91 3.82 1.95 -3.49
N SER A 92 3.42 0.89 -2.82
CA SER A 92 3.78 0.61 -1.43
C SER A 92 4.01 -0.88 -1.26
N ASP A 93 5.03 -1.25 -0.50
CA ASP A 93 5.28 -2.62 -0.06
C ASP A 93 4.53 -2.84 1.27
N GLY A 94 3.37 -3.49 1.19
CA GLY A 94 2.46 -3.67 2.30
C GLY A 94 2.66 -4.99 3.05
N ASN A 95 3.28 -5.98 2.43
CA ASN A 95 3.60 -7.27 3.04
C ASN A 95 5.07 -7.38 3.51
N GLY A 96 5.93 -6.42 3.14
CA GLY A 96 7.32 -6.32 3.56
C GLY A 96 8.27 -7.25 2.80
N ASP A 97 7.92 -7.65 1.57
CA ASP A 97 8.73 -8.56 0.76
C ASP A 97 9.76 -7.86 -0.16
N GLY A 98 9.79 -6.52 -0.13
CA GLY A 98 10.66 -5.68 -0.93
C GLY A 98 10.14 -5.38 -2.34
N ILE A 99 8.93 -5.81 -2.70
CA ILE A 99 8.33 -5.63 -4.01
C ILE A 99 7.00 -4.90 -3.84
N ALA A 100 6.86 -3.73 -4.47
CA ALA A 100 5.54 -3.09 -4.59
C ALA A 100 4.81 -3.64 -5.83
N ASP A 101 3.85 -4.53 -5.60
CA ASP A 101 3.07 -5.21 -6.64
C ASP A 101 1.59 -4.75 -6.63
N PRO A 102 1.08 -4.13 -7.71
CA PRO A 102 -0.31 -3.69 -7.75
C PRO A 102 -1.29 -4.86 -7.68
N ASP A 103 -0.87 -6.07 -8.04
CA ASP A 103 -1.69 -7.29 -7.94
C ASP A 103 -1.66 -7.90 -6.53
N ASN A 104 -0.84 -7.40 -5.60
CA ASN A 104 -0.82 -7.83 -4.20
C ASN A 104 -1.79 -7.00 -3.36
N ILE A 105 -2.65 -7.69 -2.61
CA ILE A 105 -3.68 -7.02 -1.80
C ILE A 105 -3.10 -6.17 -0.67
N TYR A 106 -1.98 -6.57 -0.06
CA TYR A 106 -1.37 -5.80 1.03
C TYR A 106 -0.82 -4.47 0.50
N ASP A 107 -0.10 -4.54 -0.62
CA ASP A 107 0.52 -3.42 -1.31
C ASP A 107 -0.51 -2.44 -1.84
N ALA A 108 -1.47 -2.95 -2.61
CA ALA A 108 -2.54 -2.15 -3.19
C ALA A 108 -3.36 -1.47 -2.08
N THR A 109 -3.60 -2.16 -0.97
CA THR A 109 -4.36 -1.58 0.16
C THR A 109 -3.56 -0.50 0.90
N LEU A 110 -2.27 -0.71 1.13
CA LEU A 110 -1.41 0.28 1.76
C LEU A 110 -1.28 1.53 0.87
N ALA A 111 -1.07 1.35 -0.42
CA ALA A 111 -1.06 2.43 -1.41
C ALA A 111 -2.37 3.23 -1.39
N ALA A 112 -3.52 2.55 -1.33
CA ALA A 112 -4.83 3.20 -1.25
C ALA A 112 -4.98 4.02 0.03
N GLY A 113 -4.52 3.50 1.17
CA GLY A 113 -4.54 4.24 2.42
C GLY A 113 -3.66 5.50 2.39
N ARG A 114 -2.43 5.40 1.88
CA ARG A 114 -1.55 6.57 1.68
C ARG A 114 -2.19 7.62 0.78
N TYR A 115 -2.80 7.18 -0.32
CA TYR A 115 -3.51 8.08 -1.24
C TYR A 115 -4.68 8.82 -0.57
N LEU A 116 -5.45 8.15 0.30
CA LEU A 116 -6.52 8.78 1.07
C LEU A 116 -5.96 9.78 2.11
N CYS A 117 -4.87 9.43 2.78
CA CYS A 117 -4.23 10.29 3.79
C CYS A 117 -3.52 11.52 3.20
N ALA A 118 -3.23 11.47 1.91
CA ALA A 118 -2.52 12.50 1.18
C ALA A 118 -3.09 13.91 1.37
N GLY A 119 -2.21 14.91 1.41
CA GLY A 119 -2.58 16.30 1.69
C GLY A 119 -2.89 16.59 3.15
N GLY A 120 -2.57 15.67 4.07
CA GLY A 120 -2.78 15.86 5.51
C GLY A 120 -4.24 15.72 5.96
N ALA A 121 -5.03 14.95 5.21
CA ALA A 121 -6.45 14.76 5.48
C ALA A 121 -6.69 14.02 6.80
N ASP A 122 -7.56 14.55 7.66
CA ASP A 122 -8.08 13.84 8.84
C ASP A 122 -9.36 13.09 8.47
N LEU A 123 -9.26 11.81 8.16
CA LEU A 123 -10.37 10.97 7.75
C LEU A 123 -11.33 10.63 8.89
N ARG A 124 -11.10 11.11 10.11
CA ARG A 124 -12.12 11.09 11.18
C ARG A 124 -13.18 12.16 10.93
N ASP A 125 -12.79 13.29 10.33
CA ASP A 125 -13.69 14.35 9.88
C ASP A 125 -14.50 13.87 8.66
N PRO A 126 -15.85 13.84 8.73
CA PRO A 126 -16.69 13.37 7.62
C PRO A 126 -16.52 14.16 6.31
N HIS A 127 -16.25 15.47 6.37
CA HIS A 127 -16.06 16.30 5.19
C HIS A 127 -14.72 16.00 4.51
N GLN A 128 -13.65 15.88 5.29
CA GLN A 128 -12.33 15.52 4.76
C GLN A 128 -12.31 14.09 4.24
N ARG A 129 -13.01 13.17 4.92
CA ARG A 129 -13.20 11.79 4.45
C ARG A 129 -13.95 11.73 3.13
N LEU A 130 -15.06 12.45 2.99
CA LEU A 130 -15.80 12.54 1.73
C LEU A 130 -14.91 13.11 0.60
N HIS A 131 -14.18 14.19 0.89
CA HIS A 131 -13.27 14.81 -0.08
C HIS A 131 -12.17 13.83 -0.54
N ALA A 132 -11.55 13.10 0.39
CA ALA A 132 -10.53 12.10 0.07
C ALA A 132 -11.08 10.97 -0.82
N VAL A 133 -12.30 10.50 -0.56
CA VAL A 133 -12.96 9.49 -1.40
C VAL A 133 -13.31 10.05 -2.79
N LEU A 134 -13.73 11.31 -2.88
CA LEU A 134 -13.98 11.99 -4.16
C LEU A 134 -12.70 12.24 -4.97
N ARG A 135 -11.53 12.38 -4.33
CA ARG A 135 -10.23 12.35 -5.04
C ARG A 135 -9.88 10.97 -5.57
N TYR A 136 -10.38 9.90 -4.95
CA TYR A 136 -10.18 8.54 -5.44
C TYR A 136 -10.98 8.32 -6.74
N ASN A 137 -12.23 8.79 -6.74
CA ASN A 137 -13.10 8.84 -7.91
C ASN A 137 -14.09 9.99 -7.77
N HIS A 138 -14.12 10.92 -8.74
CA HIS A 138 -14.92 12.15 -8.70
C HIS A 138 -16.41 11.90 -8.99
N SER A 139 -17.04 11.02 -8.20
CA SER A 139 -18.44 10.62 -8.33
C SER A 139 -19.09 10.54 -6.96
N MET A 140 -20.17 11.32 -6.76
CA MET A 140 -20.95 11.26 -5.53
C MET A 140 -21.63 9.89 -5.32
N ALA A 141 -22.01 9.20 -6.41
CA ALA A 141 -22.58 7.86 -6.32
C ALA A 141 -21.55 6.85 -5.82
N TYR A 142 -20.31 6.96 -6.31
CA TYR A 142 -19.18 6.18 -5.82
C TYR A 142 -18.93 6.47 -4.33
N ALA A 143 -18.77 7.74 -3.97
CA ALA A 143 -18.44 8.13 -2.60
C ALA A 143 -19.52 7.70 -1.60
N SER A 144 -20.80 7.89 -1.94
CA SER A 144 -21.92 7.39 -1.14
C SER A 144 -21.85 5.87 -0.93
N SER A 145 -21.56 5.12 -2.00
CA SER A 145 -21.47 3.66 -1.94
C SER A 145 -20.30 3.18 -1.08
N VAL A 146 -19.12 3.78 -1.23
CA VAL A 146 -17.94 3.47 -0.41
C VAL A 146 -18.21 3.75 1.06
N LEU A 147 -18.75 4.92 1.39
CA LEU A 147 -19.04 5.32 2.77
C LEU A 147 -20.11 4.42 3.39
N ASN A 148 -21.14 4.04 2.64
CA ASN A 148 -22.18 3.13 3.12
C ASN A 148 -21.61 1.72 3.40
N TRP A 149 -20.79 1.17 2.50
CA TRP A 149 -20.10 -0.11 2.77
C TRP A 149 -19.17 -0.02 3.98
N SER A 150 -18.45 1.10 4.13
CA SER A 150 -17.62 1.36 5.31
C SER A 150 -18.44 1.28 6.60
N SER A 151 -19.61 1.92 6.66
CA SER A 151 -20.51 1.87 7.83
C SER A 151 -21.10 0.47 8.06
N ILE A 152 -21.43 -0.28 7.00
CA ILE A 152 -21.84 -1.69 7.14
C ILE A 152 -20.72 -2.52 7.77
N TYR A 153 -19.48 -2.38 7.29
CA TYR A 153 -18.34 -3.09 7.85
C TYR A 153 -17.98 -2.65 9.27
N ALA A 154 -18.27 -1.40 9.62
CA ALA A 154 -18.17 -0.88 10.98
C ALA A 154 -19.19 -1.52 11.94
N GLY A 155 -20.26 -2.12 11.43
CA GLY A 155 -21.42 -2.54 12.21
C GLY A 155 -22.32 -1.39 12.65
N GLU A 156 -22.18 -0.20 12.05
CA GLU A 156 -23.00 0.99 12.33
C GLU A 156 -24.40 0.87 11.70
N VAL A 157 -24.52 0.11 10.60
CA VAL A 157 -25.74 -0.10 9.85
C VAL A 157 -25.91 -1.60 9.57
N THR A 158 -27.12 -2.13 9.71
CA THR A 158 -27.45 -3.52 9.32
C THR A 158 -27.41 -3.68 7.79
N GLY A 159 -26.83 -4.78 7.30
CA GLY A 159 -26.59 -5.07 5.88
C GLY A 159 -27.84 -4.99 4.97
N PRO A 160 -27.66 -5.00 3.64
CA PRO A 160 -28.54 -4.23 2.76
C PRO A 160 -29.91 -4.85 2.52
N ALA A 161 -30.95 -4.02 2.63
CA ALA A 161 -32.21 -4.23 1.92
C ALA A 161 -32.13 -3.69 0.47
N ASP A 162 -31.37 -2.63 0.19
CA ASP A 162 -31.28 -2.02 -1.15
C ASP A 162 -29.96 -1.24 -1.35
N ILE A 163 -28.85 -1.92 -1.64
CA ILE A 163 -27.71 -1.27 -2.32
C ILE A 163 -27.67 -1.81 -3.73
N THR A 164 -28.10 -1.01 -4.69
CA THR A 164 -27.82 -1.29 -6.09
C THR A 164 -26.30 -1.26 -6.25
N PRO A 165 -25.67 -2.35 -6.71
CA PRO A 165 -24.26 -2.30 -7.07
C PRO A 165 -24.09 -1.16 -8.06
N VAL A 166 -23.27 -0.16 -7.71
CA VAL A 166 -22.79 0.77 -8.73
C VAL A 166 -21.96 -0.09 -9.66
N GLU A 167 -22.41 -0.22 -10.91
CA GLU A 167 -21.64 -0.89 -11.94
C GLU A 167 -20.24 -0.29 -11.96
N SER A 168 -19.21 -1.12 -12.14
CA SER A 168 -17.81 -0.73 -12.04
C SER A 168 -17.52 0.42 -13.03
N THR A 169 -17.62 1.65 -12.54
CA THR A 169 -17.19 2.85 -13.27
C THR A 169 -15.67 2.83 -13.26
N ALA A 170 -15.04 3.09 -14.40
CA ALA A 170 -13.59 3.21 -14.37
C ALA A 170 -13.21 4.38 -13.43
N PRO A 171 -12.06 4.31 -12.76
CA PRO A 171 -11.57 5.44 -12.01
C PRO A 171 -11.44 6.63 -12.96
N THR A 172 -12.13 7.73 -12.63
CA THR A 172 -11.91 9.02 -13.26
C THR A 172 -10.54 9.52 -12.83
N THR A 173 -9.75 10.01 -13.77
CA THR A 173 -8.52 10.73 -13.46
C THR A 173 -8.88 11.98 -12.65
N VAL A 174 -8.31 12.11 -11.46
CA VAL A 174 -8.09 13.44 -10.91
C VAL A 174 -7.15 14.18 -11.86
N PRO A 175 -7.44 15.44 -12.24
CA PRO A 175 -6.47 16.28 -12.94
C PRO A 175 -5.13 16.22 -12.23
N ALA A 176 -4.02 16.23 -12.98
CA ALA A 176 -2.68 16.11 -12.38
C ALA A 176 -2.39 17.18 -11.32
N ASP A 177 -3.08 18.33 -11.38
CA ASP A 177 -3.00 19.41 -10.39
C ASP A 177 -3.69 19.09 -9.05
N ASP A 178 -4.61 18.12 -9.04
CA ASP A 178 -5.38 17.67 -7.87
C ASP A 178 -4.87 16.34 -7.27
N ASP A 179 -3.91 15.66 -7.91
CA ASP A 179 -3.25 14.48 -7.34
C ASP A 179 -2.18 14.93 -6.33
N PRO A 180 -2.38 14.67 -5.02
CA PRO A 180 -1.43 15.12 -4.02
C PRO A 180 -0.06 14.45 -4.20
N THR A 181 1.00 15.13 -3.76
CA THR A 181 2.33 14.50 -3.71
C THR A 181 2.39 13.55 -2.52
N PRO A 182 2.89 12.31 -2.69
CA PRO A 182 3.13 11.41 -1.57
C PRO A 182 4.05 12.07 -0.54
N ALA A 183 3.72 11.91 0.74
CA ALA A 183 4.70 12.19 1.78
C ALA A 183 5.94 11.32 1.54
N PRO A 184 7.16 11.85 1.75
CA PRO A 184 8.37 11.04 1.64
C PRO A 184 8.21 9.80 2.53
N PRO A 185 8.69 8.62 2.09
CA PRO A 185 8.64 7.44 2.93
C PRO A 185 9.29 7.74 4.28
N PRO A 186 8.80 7.14 5.38
CA PRO A 186 9.52 7.21 6.65
C PRO A 186 10.96 6.76 6.40
N ALA A 187 11.92 7.46 6.98
CA ALA A 187 13.33 7.15 6.80
C ALA A 187 13.61 5.74 7.34
N ASP A 188 13.74 4.76 6.44
CA ASP A 188 14.45 3.54 6.76
C ASP A 188 15.90 3.91 7.12
N PRO A 189 16.55 3.20 8.07
CA PRO A 189 17.99 3.31 8.24
C PRO A 189 18.64 2.93 6.90
N SER A 190 19.12 3.93 6.17
CA SER A 190 19.64 3.77 4.82
C SER A 190 20.80 2.76 4.82
N PRO A 191 20.81 1.76 3.92
CA PRO A 191 22.07 1.18 3.49
C PRO A 191 22.82 2.25 2.66
N PRO A 192 24.16 2.31 2.71
CA PRO A 192 24.92 3.36 2.03
C PRO A 192 24.72 3.29 0.51
N ASP A 193 24.60 4.47 -0.11
CA ASP A 193 24.27 4.72 -1.51
C ASP A 193 25.03 3.83 -2.52
N ALA A 194 24.29 3.06 -3.31
CA ALA A 194 24.80 2.44 -4.53
C ALA A 194 24.48 3.35 -5.73
N MET A 195 25.45 4.19 -6.09
CA MET A 195 25.45 4.98 -7.32
C MET A 195 25.52 4.06 -8.55
N TRP A 196 24.52 4.11 -9.43
CA TRP A 196 24.61 3.52 -10.77
C TRP A 196 25.23 4.52 -11.75
N GLY A 197 26.47 4.26 -12.15
CA GLY A 197 27.13 4.83 -13.33
C GLY A 197 27.66 3.71 -14.23
N PRO A 198 27.89 3.94 -15.54
CA PRO A 198 28.18 2.86 -16.47
C PRO A 198 29.66 2.45 -16.46
N GLY A 199 29.89 1.15 -16.30
CA GLY A 199 31.00 0.35 -16.83
C GLY A 199 32.44 0.84 -16.68
N THR A 200 33.21 0.23 -15.77
CA THR A 200 34.63 -0.11 -15.96
C THR A 200 35.00 -1.38 -15.17
N SER A 201 35.97 -2.12 -15.69
CA SER A 201 36.49 -3.47 -15.36
C SER A 201 36.39 -4.01 -13.92
N PRO A 202 36.32 -5.34 -13.73
CA PRO A 202 36.20 -5.94 -12.40
C PRO A 202 37.51 -5.77 -11.62
N MET A 203 37.42 -5.11 -10.46
CA MET A 203 38.47 -5.15 -9.43
C MET A 203 38.40 -6.46 -8.64
N PRO A 204 39.52 -6.93 -8.04
CA PRO A 204 39.54 -8.16 -7.27
C PRO A 204 38.66 -8.03 -6.01
N LEU A 205 37.98 -9.13 -5.66
CA LEU A 205 37.17 -9.24 -4.44
C LEU A 205 38.02 -8.93 -3.19
N PRO A 206 37.57 -8.10 -2.24
CA PRO A 206 38.23 -7.96 -0.95
C PRO A 206 38.05 -9.25 -0.14
N GLU A 207 39.13 -9.77 0.43
CA GLU A 207 39.11 -10.91 1.33
C GLU A 207 38.33 -10.55 2.62
N PRO A 208 37.49 -11.45 3.17
CA PRO A 208 36.74 -11.15 4.38
C PRO A 208 37.68 -10.89 5.56
N ALA A 209 37.39 -9.83 6.32
CA ALA A 209 38.13 -9.49 7.53
C ALA A 209 38.02 -10.64 8.57
N PRO A 210 39.08 -10.92 9.34
CA PRO A 210 39.05 -11.99 10.34
C PRO A 210 38.02 -11.68 11.44
N PRO A 211 37.35 -12.70 12.00
CA PRO A 211 36.36 -12.50 13.04
C PRO A 211 37.02 -11.94 14.32
N SER A 212 36.40 -10.91 14.90
CA SER A 212 36.80 -10.38 16.22
C SER A 212 36.70 -11.47 17.30
N PRO A 213 37.67 -11.56 18.22
CA PRO A 213 37.68 -12.60 19.25
C PRO A 213 36.46 -12.47 20.19
N ALA A 214 35.81 -13.59 20.47
CA ALA A 214 34.65 -13.64 21.34
C ALA A 214 35.01 -13.23 22.79
N PRO A 215 34.16 -12.43 23.48
CA PRO A 215 34.39 -12.08 24.87
C PRO A 215 34.37 -13.33 25.78
N MET A 216 35.35 -13.40 26.68
CA MET A 216 35.58 -14.53 27.58
C MET A 216 35.35 -14.10 29.04
N ILE A 217 34.74 -14.97 29.84
CA ILE A 217 34.61 -14.78 31.29
C ILE A 217 35.85 -15.36 31.97
N GLN A 218 36.53 -14.55 32.79
CA GLN A 218 37.69 -14.93 33.59
C GLN A 218 37.27 -15.18 35.04
N ILE A 219 37.41 -16.43 35.51
CA ILE A 219 37.15 -16.80 36.90
C ILE A 219 38.47 -17.25 37.53
N PRO A 220 38.90 -16.68 38.67
CA PRO A 220 40.17 -17.06 39.31
C PRO A 220 40.23 -18.57 39.61
N GLY A 221 41.28 -19.25 39.12
CA GLY A 221 41.50 -20.68 39.32
C GLY A 221 40.86 -21.60 38.26
N LEU A 222 40.21 -21.06 37.22
CA LEU A 222 39.63 -21.81 36.11
C LEU A 222 40.13 -21.29 34.75
N PRO A 223 40.18 -22.14 33.70
CA PRO A 223 40.46 -21.68 32.35
C PRO A 223 39.32 -20.78 31.82
N PRO A 224 39.62 -19.81 30.94
CA PRO A 224 38.62 -18.86 30.46
C PRO A 224 37.52 -19.54 29.61
N ILE A 225 36.27 -19.12 29.82
CA ILE A 225 35.07 -19.72 29.23
C ILE A 225 34.40 -18.69 28.29
N PRO A 226 33.99 -19.07 27.05
CA PRO A 226 33.31 -18.17 26.13
C PRO A 226 31.93 -17.74 26.68
N CYS A 227 31.60 -16.44 26.62
CA CYS A 227 30.44 -15.90 27.37
C CYS A 227 29.05 -16.15 26.73
N GLY A 228 28.98 -16.50 25.45
CA GLY A 228 27.74 -16.91 24.77
C GLY A 228 26.54 -15.98 25.00
N ILE A 229 25.38 -16.55 25.33
CA ILE A 229 24.09 -15.86 25.50
C ILE A 229 24.03 -14.98 26.77
N PHE A 230 25.02 -15.08 27.66
CA PHE A 230 25.00 -14.39 28.96
C PHE A 230 25.64 -13.00 28.94
N CYS A 231 26.18 -12.55 27.81
CA CYS A 231 26.72 -11.20 27.66
C CYS A 231 25.60 -10.20 27.30
N PRO A 232 25.49 -9.03 27.96
CA PRO A 232 24.63 -7.95 27.48
C PRO A 232 25.12 -7.47 26.10
N PRO A 233 24.21 -7.04 25.20
CA PRO A 233 24.61 -6.56 23.88
C PRO A 233 25.59 -5.37 24.02
N PRO A 234 26.53 -5.20 23.07
CA PRO A 234 27.48 -4.10 23.09
C PRO A 234 26.72 -2.77 23.13
N ALA A 235 27.15 -1.87 24.03
CA ALA A 235 26.61 -0.52 24.09
C ALA A 235 26.97 0.21 22.78
N HIS A 236 25.96 0.76 22.11
CA HIS A 236 26.12 1.62 20.95
C HIS A 236 26.73 2.97 21.32
#